data_AF-A0A6P4C6B6-F1
#
_entry.id   AF-A0A6P4C6B6-F1
#
_cell.length_a   1.000
_cell.length_b   1.000
_cell.length_c   1.000
_cell.angle_alpha   90.00
_cell.angle_beta   90.00
_cell.angle_gamma   90.00
#
_symmetry.space_group_name_H-M   'P 1'
#
loop_
_entity.id
_entity.type
_entity.pdbx_description
1 polymer ?
#
loop_
_entity_poly.entity_id
_entity_poly.type
_entity_poly.pdbx_seq_one_letter_code
_entity_poly.pdbx_strand_id
1 'polypeptide(L)'
;MEGQEQQLHVQSQRMDRQEELLSSWMDQQREWQKQQMELQQEHYSQLTQAINQVSERQKSQDKRLQELNQRQMAQLKAFNEFSVLNEGRQLHREEFSINTQAKLNYMTGHMHNLHPAIPSYEAVHKDLTEQEEGKVKQQGSVKEENGGC
;
A
#
# COMPACT_ATOMS: atom_id res chain seq x y z
N MET A 1 -19.27 -101.93 -16.29
CA MET A 1 -19.88 -100.59 -16.34
C MET A 1 -19.39 -99.69 -15.21
N GLU A 2 -19.07 -100.21 -14.02
CA GLU A 2 -18.65 -99.40 -12.85
C GLU A 2 -17.34 -98.59 -13.02
N GLY A 3 -16.37 -99.07 -13.81
CA GLY A 3 -15.08 -98.36 -14.00
C GLY A 3 -15.19 -97.07 -14.82
N GLN A 4 -16.21 -96.95 -15.68
CA GLN A 4 -16.41 -95.79 -16.53
C GLN A 4 -17.14 -94.67 -15.79
N GLU A 5 -18.08 -95.03 -14.91
CA GLU A 5 -18.78 -94.10 -14.02
C GLU A 5 -17.84 -93.51 -12.95
N GLN A 6 -16.95 -94.33 -12.38
CA GLN A 6 -15.93 -93.83 -11.44
C GLN A 6 -14.94 -92.88 -12.13
N GLN A 7 -14.58 -93.14 -13.39
CA GLN A 7 -13.70 -92.25 -14.14
C GLN A 7 -14.36 -90.89 -14.44
N LEU A 8 -15.65 -90.89 -14.82
CA LEU A 8 -16.43 -89.66 -15.04
C LEU A 8 -16.62 -88.88 -13.74
N HIS A 9 -16.85 -89.57 -12.62
CA HIS A 9 -16.99 -88.92 -11.32
C HIS A 9 -15.70 -88.22 -10.87
N VAL A 10 -14.55 -88.88 -11.04
CA VAL A 10 -13.24 -88.28 -10.74
C VAL A 10 -12.94 -87.10 -11.68
N GLN A 11 -13.38 -87.17 -12.94
CA GLN A 11 -13.24 -86.07 -13.89
C GLN A 11 -14.11 -84.87 -13.51
N SER A 12 -15.37 -85.09 -13.10
CA SER A 12 -16.26 -84.03 -12.61
C SER A 12 -15.67 -83.33 -11.39
N GLN A 13 -15.23 -84.10 -10.39
CA GLN A 13 -14.60 -83.53 -9.19
C GLN A 13 -13.36 -82.70 -9.51
N ARG A 14 -12.59 -83.06 -10.54
CA ARG A 14 -11.46 -82.24 -11.00
C ARG A 14 -11.91 -80.92 -11.61
N MET A 15 -12.96 -80.93 -12.44
CA MET A 15 -13.48 -79.71 -13.04
C MET A 15 -14.07 -78.77 -11.97
N ASP A 16 -14.89 -79.30 -11.06
CA ASP A 16 -15.48 -78.52 -9.96
C ASP A 16 -14.40 -77.83 -9.13
N ARG A 17 -13.32 -78.57 -8.80
CA ARG A 17 -12.19 -78.04 -8.03
C ARG A 17 -11.39 -76.99 -8.79
N GLN A 18 -11.33 -77.09 -10.12
CA GLN A 18 -10.66 -76.13 -10.98
C GLN A 18 -11.49 -74.84 -11.13
N GLU A 19 -12.81 -74.96 -11.22
CA GLU A 19 -13.75 -73.82 -11.23
C GLU A 19 -13.76 -73.08 -9.89
N GLU A 20 -13.70 -73.81 -8.77
CA GLU A 20 -13.62 -73.22 -7.44
C GLU A 20 -12.32 -72.42 -7.24
N LEU A 21 -11.19 -72.98 -7.67
CA LEU A 21 -9.90 -72.28 -7.64
C LEU A 21 -9.91 -71.03 -8.51
N LEU A 22 -10.48 -71.10 -9.72
CA LEU A 22 -10.56 -69.96 -10.63
C LEU A 22 -11.48 -68.86 -10.06
N SER A 23 -12.60 -69.26 -9.47
CA SER A 23 -13.55 -68.34 -8.83
C SER A 23 -12.91 -67.65 -7.61
N SER A 24 -12.24 -68.41 -6.75
CA SER A 24 -11.51 -67.85 -5.60
C SER A 24 -10.42 -66.87 -6.03
N TRP A 25 -9.69 -67.16 -7.11
CA TRP A 25 -8.67 -66.26 -7.65
C TRP A 25 -9.29 -64.97 -8.20
N MET A 26 -10.39 -65.07 -8.94
CA MET A 26 -11.12 -63.91 -9.46
C MET A 26 -11.67 -63.02 -8.34
N ASP A 27 -12.20 -63.61 -7.27
CA ASP A 27 -12.68 -62.88 -6.09
C ASP A 27 -11.54 -62.17 -5.36
N GLN A 28 -10.41 -62.86 -5.17
CA GLN A 28 -9.24 -62.26 -4.55
C GLN A 28 -8.68 -61.10 -5.37
N GLN A 29 -8.68 -61.21 -6.70
CA GLN A 29 -8.26 -60.12 -7.59
C GLN A 29 -9.21 -58.93 -7.49
N ARG A 30 -10.54 -59.15 -7.46
CA ARG A 30 -11.54 -58.09 -7.30
C ARG A 30 -11.38 -57.38 -5.97
N GLU A 31 -11.21 -58.12 -4.88
CA GLU A 31 -11.06 -57.54 -3.55
C GLU A 31 -9.77 -56.74 -3.45
N TRP A 32 -8.67 -57.24 -4.01
CA TRP A 32 -7.42 -56.48 -4.09
C TRP A 32 -7.59 -55.17 -4.87
N GLN A 33 -8.25 -55.20 -6.03
CA GLN A 33 -8.50 -53.98 -6.82
C GLN A 33 -9.36 -52.97 -6.05
N LYS A 34 -10.39 -53.44 -5.35
CA LYS A 34 -11.25 -52.61 -4.52
C LYS A 34 -10.46 -51.93 -3.40
N GLN A 35 -9.66 -52.70 -2.66
CA GLN A 35 -8.81 -52.16 -1.59
C GLN A 35 -7.80 -51.14 -2.09
N GLN A 36 -7.19 -51.37 -3.26
CA GLN A 36 -6.29 -50.39 -3.87
C GLN A 36 -7.01 -49.08 -4.23
N MET A 37 -8.23 -49.18 -4.77
CA MET A 37 -9.02 -48.01 -5.13
C MET A 37 -9.45 -47.21 -3.90
N GLU A 38 -9.90 -47.89 -2.84
CA GLU A 38 -10.29 -47.27 -1.57
C GLU A 38 -9.09 -46.56 -0.91
N LEU A 39 -7.93 -47.24 -0.85
CA LEU A 39 -6.71 -46.67 -0.30
C LEU A 39 -6.27 -45.43 -1.09
N GLN A 40 -6.30 -45.51 -2.42
CA GLN A 40 -5.96 -44.38 -3.29
C GLN A 40 -6.92 -43.21 -3.05
N GLN A 41 -8.23 -43.46 -3.01
CA GLN A 41 -9.23 -42.44 -2.75
C GLN A 41 -9.04 -41.76 -1.39
N GLU A 42 -8.79 -42.54 -0.35
CA GLU A 42 -8.55 -42.01 1.00
C GLU A 42 -7.30 -41.13 1.03
N HIS A 43 -6.20 -41.58 0.43
CA HIS A 43 -4.97 -40.78 0.33
C HIS A 43 -5.20 -39.46 -0.41
N TYR A 44 -5.92 -39.47 -1.53
CA TYR A 44 -6.23 -38.23 -2.25
C TYR A 44 -7.13 -37.31 -1.42
N SER A 45 -8.12 -37.87 -0.72
CA SER A 45 -8.99 -37.08 0.16
C SER A 45 -8.21 -36.38 1.27
N GLN A 46 -7.34 -37.12 1.97
CA GLN A 46 -6.48 -36.60 3.02
C GLN A 46 -5.51 -35.54 2.47
N LEU A 47 -4.89 -35.79 1.33
CA LEU A 47 -3.96 -34.86 0.69
C LEU A 47 -4.66 -33.56 0.30
N THR A 48 -5.82 -33.64 -0.36
CA THR A 48 -6.62 -32.47 -0.75
C THR A 48 -7.03 -31.67 0.49
N GLN A 49 -7.44 -32.34 1.57
CA GLN A 49 -7.78 -31.67 2.81
C GLN A 49 -6.57 -30.94 3.41
N ALA A 50 -5.40 -31.58 3.45
CA ALA A 50 -4.17 -30.97 3.96
C ALA A 50 -3.75 -29.74 3.13
N ILE A 51 -3.80 -29.85 1.80
CA ILE A 51 -3.50 -28.74 0.88
C ILE A 51 -4.45 -27.57 1.11
N ASN A 52 -5.74 -27.83 1.25
CA ASN A 52 -6.73 -26.79 1.51
C ASN A 52 -6.47 -26.10 2.86
N GLN A 53 -6.16 -26.85 3.92
CA GLN A 53 -5.83 -26.27 5.22
C GLN A 53 -4.56 -25.41 5.21
N VAL A 54 -3.53 -25.82 4.48
CA VAL A 54 -2.32 -25.02 4.30
C VAL A 54 -2.63 -23.75 3.51
N SER A 55 -3.39 -23.88 2.42
CA SER A 55 -3.77 -22.75 1.57
C SER A 55 -4.58 -21.69 2.32
N GLU A 56 -5.55 -22.09 3.14
CA GLU A 56 -6.33 -21.14 3.95
C GLU A 56 -5.49 -20.48 5.05
N ARG A 57 -4.58 -21.22 5.68
CA ARG A 57 -3.62 -20.63 6.63
C ARG A 57 -2.72 -19.61 5.95
N GLN A 58 -2.22 -19.90 4.75
CA GLN A 58 -1.39 -18.99 3.98
C GLN A 58 -2.14 -17.71 3.61
N LYS A 59 -3.36 -17.81 3.08
CA LYS A 59 -4.22 -16.64 2.80
C LYS A 59 -4.46 -15.79 4.04
N SER A 60 -4.68 -16.41 5.20
CA SER A 60 -4.86 -15.69 6.47
C SER A 60 -3.59 -14.96 6.90
N GLN A 61 -2.43 -15.59 6.77
CA GLN A 61 -1.14 -14.98 7.07
C GLN A 61 -0.84 -13.79 6.15
N ASP A 62 -1.07 -13.94 4.84
CA ASP A 62 -0.85 -12.87 3.87
C ASP A 62 -1.72 -11.65 4.18
N LYS A 63 -3.00 -11.86 4.53
CA LYS A 63 -3.89 -10.78 4.95
C LYS A 63 -3.38 -10.05 6.20
N ARG A 64 -2.93 -10.81 7.21
CA ARG A 64 -2.36 -10.22 8.45
C ARG A 64 -1.09 -9.43 8.17
N LEU A 65 -0.22 -9.91 7.28
CA LEU A 65 0.99 -9.20 6.88
C LEU A 65 0.66 -7.90 6.14
N GLN A 66 -0.34 -7.93 5.26
CA GLN A 66 -0.81 -6.74 4.56
C GLN A 66 -1.38 -5.69 5.54
N GLU A 67 -2.21 -6.12 6.50
CA GLU A 67 -2.75 -5.23 7.54
C GLU A 67 -1.64 -4.64 8.41
N LEU A 68 -0.64 -5.44 8.79
CA LEU A 68 0.52 -4.98 9.57
C LEU A 68 1.31 -3.92 8.80
N ASN A 69 1.59 -4.17 7.52
CA ASN A 69 2.32 -3.24 6.66
C ASN A 69 1.55 -1.90 6.52
N GLN A 70 0.24 -1.95 6.28
CA GLN A 70 -0.61 -0.75 6.24
C GLN A 70 -0.56 0.04 7.54
N ARG A 71 -0.63 -0.63 8.70
CA ARG A 71 -0.52 0.02 10.00
C ARG A 71 0.86 0.65 10.21
N GLN A 72 1.93 -0.04 9.81
CA GLN A 72 3.29 0.48 9.90
C GLN A 72 3.46 1.74 9.04
N MET A 73 2.96 1.74 7.80
CA MET A 73 3.00 2.92 6.93
C MET A 73 2.20 4.09 7.53
N ALA A 74 1.00 3.81 8.06
CA ALA A 74 0.19 4.83 8.71
C ALA A 74 0.88 5.42 9.95
N GLN A 75 1.51 4.58 10.77
CA GLN A 75 2.28 5.03 11.94
C GLN A 75 3.49 5.87 11.53
N LEU A 76 4.24 5.46 10.51
CA LEU A 76 5.40 6.21 10.04
C LEU A 76 4.98 7.58 9.48
N LYS A 77 3.88 7.63 8.74
CA LYS A 77 3.32 8.89 8.23
C LYS A 77 2.92 9.82 9.37
N ALA A 78 2.16 9.31 10.35
CA ALA A 78 1.76 10.10 11.51
C ALA A 78 2.95 10.59 12.34
N PHE A 79 3.98 9.75 12.50
CA PHE A 79 5.22 10.13 13.19
C PHE A 79 5.98 11.23 12.45
N ASN A 80 6.05 11.13 11.12
CA ASN A 80 6.70 12.16 10.30
C ASN A 80 5.94 13.49 10.37
N GLU A 81 4.61 13.47 10.23
CA GLU A 81 3.76 14.66 10.40
C GLU A 81 3.95 15.30 11.78
N PHE A 82 3.96 14.49 12.84
CA PHE A 82 4.23 14.96 14.19
C PHE A 82 5.62 15.59 14.33
N SER A 83 6.64 14.95 13.75
CA SER A 83 8.02 15.45 13.78
C SER A 83 8.14 16.80 13.09
N VAL A 84 7.59 16.95 11.88
CA VAL A 84 7.59 18.22 11.13
C VAL A 84 6.86 19.33 11.91
N LEU A 85 5.69 19.02 12.49
CA LEU A 85 4.96 20.00 13.31
C LEU A 85 5.73 20.39 14.57
N ASN A 86 6.42 19.45 15.21
CA ASN A 86 7.17 19.72 16.43
C ASN A 86 8.46 20.48 16.14
N GLU A 87 9.16 20.18 15.05
CA GLU A 87 10.29 20.98 14.55
C GLU A 87 9.83 22.40 14.23
N GLY A 88 8.72 22.54 13.49
CA GLY A 88 8.12 23.84 13.18
C GLY A 88 7.70 24.66 14.42
N ARG A 89 7.39 23.99 15.54
CA ARG A 89 7.03 24.65 16.80
C ARG A 89 8.24 25.03 17.65
N GLN A 90 9.40 24.41 17.46
CA GLN A 90 10.64 24.76 18.17
C GLN A 90 11.41 25.90 17.51
N LEU A 91 10.79 26.57 16.54
CA LEU A 91 11.33 27.67 15.78
C LEU A 91 11.31 28.99 16.57
N HIS A 92 12.06 29.06 17.67
CA HIS A 92 12.27 30.30 18.43
C HIS A 92 12.82 31.44 17.55
N ARG A 93 13.57 31.10 16.50
CA ARG A 93 14.13 32.07 15.55
C ARG A 93 13.06 32.60 14.59
N GLU A 94 12.18 31.76 14.03
CA GLU A 94 11.07 32.23 13.21
C GLU A 94 10.07 33.02 14.06
N GLU A 95 9.76 32.60 15.29
CA GLU A 95 8.90 33.38 16.20
C GLU A 95 9.48 34.77 16.47
N PHE A 96 10.79 34.86 16.76
CA PHE A 96 11.48 36.14 16.91
C PHE A 96 11.40 36.98 15.63
N SER A 97 11.57 36.36 14.47
CA SER A 97 11.56 37.03 13.15
C SER A 97 10.16 37.54 12.80
N ILE A 98 9.11 36.73 13.00
CA ILE A 98 7.71 37.11 12.80
C ILE A 98 7.33 38.26 13.73
N ASN A 99 7.69 38.17 15.02
CA ASN A 99 7.41 39.23 16.00
C ASN A 99 8.14 40.53 15.63
N THR A 100 9.41 40.43 15.24
CA THR A 100 10.20 41.58 14.79
C THR A 100 9.60 42.22 13.54
N GLN A 101 9.20 41.41 12.54
CA GLN A 101 8.56 41.91 11.33
C GLN A 101 7.22 42.58 11.63
N ALA A 102 6.40 42.01 12.53
CA ALA A 102 5.14 42.62 12.94
C ALA A 102 5.35 43.99 13.61
N LYS A 103 6.36 44.10 14.49
CA LYS A 103 6.74 45.38 15.12
C LYS A 103 7.24 46.40 14.10
N LEU A 104 8.12 46.00 13.19
CA LEU A 104 8.62 46.86 12.12
C LEU A 104 7.46 47.36 11.23
N ASN A 105 6.56 46.47 10.81
CA ASN A 105 5.38 46.84 10.02
C ASN A 105 4.49 47.83 10.77
N TYR A 106 4.24 47.59 12.06
CA TYR A 106 3.45 48.50 12.89
C TYR A 106 4.10 49.89 12.95
N MET A 107 5.40 49.96 13.26
CA MET A 107 6.13 51.23 13.32
C MET A 107 6.05 51.93 11.98
N THR A 108 6.42 51.29 10.87
CA THR A 108 6.38 51.91 9.53
C THR A 108 5.01 52.47 9.17
N GLY A 109 3.92 51.74 9.44
CA GLY A 109 2.56 52.21 9.15
C GLY A 109 2.08 53.33 10.07
N HIS A 110 2.61 53.42 11.29
CA HIS A 110 2.11 54.32 12.33
C HIS A 110 3.16 55.31 12.84
N MET A 111 4.27 55.51 12.11
CA MET A 111 5.35 56.44 12.47
C MET A 111 4.81 57.84 12.77
N HIS A 112 3.82 58.29 12.00
CA HIS A 112 3.16 59.59 12.17
C HIS A 112 2.38 59.72 13.50
N ASN A 113 1.88 58.60 14.05
CA ASN A 113 1.24 58.57 15.36
C ASN A 113 2.26 58.53 16.51
N LEU A 114 3.44 57.98 16.25
CA LEU A 114 4.52 57.85 17.23
C LEU A 114 5.39 59.12 17.31
N HIS A 115 5.49 59.88 16.20
CA HIS A 115 6.27 61.10 16.14
C HIS A 115 5.54 62.20 15.37
N PRO A 116 5.08 63.27 16.04
CA PRO A 116 4.25 64.32 15.42
C PRO A 116 4.90 65.05 14.24
N ALA A 117 6.24 65.09 14.19
CA ALA A 117 6.96 65.74 13.09
C ALA A 117 7.04 64.90 11.80
N ILE A 118 6.60 63.64 11.83
CA ILE A 118 6.61 62.75 10.67
C ILE A 118 5.21 62.76 10.05
N PRO A 119 5.04 63.33 8.84
CA PRO A 119 3.74 63.37 8.19
C PRO A 119 3.31 61.97 7.72
N SER A 120 1.99 61.74 7.67
CA SER A 120 1.45 60.50 7.10
C SER A 120 1.75 60.42 5.60
N TYR A 121 1.86 59.19 5.06
CA TYR A 121 2.10 58.97 3.64
C TYR A 121 1.06 59.67 2.76
N GLU A 122 -0.22 59.58 3.11
CA GLU A 122 -1.31 60.26 2.40
C GLU A 122 -1.12 61.78 2.31
N ALA A 123 -0.50 62.38 3.33
CA ALA A 123 -0.27 63.82 3.38
C ALA A 123 0.88 64.29 2.46
N VAL A 124 1.82 63.41 2.09
CA VAL A 124 3.01 63.77 1.31
C VAL A 124 3.09 63.08 -0.05
N HIS A 125 2.30 62.04 -0.27
CA HIS A 125 2.39 61.20 -1.46
C HIS A 125 2.16 61.97 -2.76
N LYS A 126 1.18 62.87 -2.77
CA LYS A 126 0.85 63.68 -3.95
C LYS A 126 2.03 64.58 -4.35
N ASP A 127 2.58 65.32 -3.39
CA ASP A 127 3.69 66.24 -3.62
C ASP A 127 4.97 65.50 -4.07
N LEU A 128 5.23 64.32 -3.48
CA LEU A 128 6.33 63.46 -3.89
C LEU A 128 6.15 62.92 -5.31
N THR A 129 4.93 62.52 -5.68
CA THR A 129 4.61 62.03 -7.02
C THR A 129 4.81 63.13 -8.05
N GLU A 130 4.28 64.32 -7.79
CA GLU A 130 4.46 65.49 -8.66
C GLU A 130 5.93 65.90 -8.80
N GLN A 131 6.70 65.81 -7.71
CA GLN A 131 8.14 66.07 -7.73
C GLN A 131 8.91 65.05 -8.58
N GLU A 132 8.62 63.76 -8.44
CA GLU A 132 9.26 62.71 -9.25
C GLU A 132 8.85 62.79 -10.73
N GLU A 133 7.57 63.03 -11.02
CA GLU A 133 7.12 63.31 -12.40
C GLU A 133 7.84 64.51 -13.00
N GLY A 134 8.07 65.56 -12.21
CA GLY A 134 8.86 66.72 -12.61
C GLY A 134 10.32 66.37 -12.94
N LYS A 135 10.96 65.54 -12.12
CA LYS A 135 12.34 65.06 -12.36
C LYS A 135 12.43 64.20 -13.62
N VAL A 136 11.45 63.31 -13.86
CA VAL A 136 11.39 62.47 -15.06
C VAL A 136 11.20 63.32 -16.31
N LYS A 137 10.33 64.34 -16.27
CA LYS A 137 10.13 65.29 -17.38
C LYS A 137 11.39 66.11 -17.66
N GLN A 138 12.11 66.55 -16.63
CA GLN A 138 13.40 67.24 -16.79
C GLN A 138 14.48 66.32 -17.36
N GLN A 139 14.56 65.05 -16.94
CA GLN A 139 15.50 64.10 -17.54
C GLN A 139 15.14 63.71 -18.98
N GLY A 140 13.85 63.71 -19.33
CA GLY A 140 13.37 63.53 -20.70
C GLY A 140 13.75 64.70 -21.60
N SER A 141 13.51 65.93 -21.14
CA SER A 141 13.86 67.15 -21.91
C SER A 141 15.38 67.34 -22.05
N VAL A 142 16.17 66.99 -21.01
CA VAL A 142 17.64 67.04 -21.06
C VAL A 142 18.23 65.98 -22.01
N LYS A 143 17.50 64.87 -22.28
CA LYS A 143 17.89 63.87 -23.28
C LYS A 143 17.46 64.26 -24.70
N GLU A 144 16.34 64.95 -24.86
CA GLU A 144 15.93 65.52 -26.16
C GLU A 144 16.84 66.68 -26.61
N GLU A 145 17.31 67.53 -25.67
CA GLU A 145 18.28 68.61 -25.98
C GLU A 145 19.69 68.10 -26.30
N ASN A 146 20.13 66.97 -25.72
CA ASN A 146 21.49 66.43 -25.95
C ASN A 146 21.56 65.28 -26.98
N GLY A 147 20.43 64.83 -27.52
CA GLY A 147 20.35 63.76 -28.53
C GLY A 147 20.04 64.22 -29.95
N GLY A 148 19.88 65.53 -30.16
CA GLY A 148 19.60 66.14 -31.45
C GLY A 148 20.84 66.70 -32.15
N CYS A 149 21.82 65.84 -32.45
CA CYS A 149 22.79 66.01 -33.53
C CYS A 149 23.53 64.71 -33.81
#